data_AF-A0A6L9QBZ7-F1
#
_entry.id   AF-A0A6L9QBZ7-F1
#
_cell.length_a   1.000
_cell.length_b   1.000
_cell.length_c   1.000
_cell.angle_alpha   90.00
_cell.angle_beta   90.00
_cell.angle_gamma   90.00
#
_symmetry.space_group_name_H-M   'P 1'
#
loop_
_entity.id
_entity.type
_entity.pdbx_description
1 polymer ?
#
loop_
_entity_poly.entity_id
_entity_poly.type
_entity_poly.pdbx_seq_one_letter_code
_entity_poly.pdbx_strand_id
1 'polypeptide(L)'
;TGGTSRDVTGDVHPDLAALCVRAAAAVGMDVCGIDLRLPDIGSPPPAERGAAGILEVNAAPGLRMHLAPHEGAGRDVAGDVLDLMYPAGTPSRIPIVSVTGTNGKTTTVRMIAHMLELDGRRTGMTSTEGVHVGGRLVHLSDASGPRSAEMVLGDRSVEAAVLETARGGIVRRGLGYERADVAVVTNVTRDHLGMDDTESLDDLLDIKALVAEEIRRGGHVVLNAEDEPSASLAERPAVRRRDPVLRFFSLSPDAPVLVAHLRGGGLGYYLADGWLTEARGDRRTRILPAGEVAGSFG
;
A
#
# COMPACT_ATOMS: atom_id res chain seq x y z
N THR A 1 29.95 4.93 33.67
CA THR A 1 29.52 6.33 33.66
C THR A 1 29.37 6.74 32.20
N GLY A 2 28.12 6.94 31.75
CA GLY A 2 27.86 7.28 30.34
C GLY A 2 28.44 8.66 30.00
N GLY A 3 28.97 8.80 28.79
CA GLY A 3 29.50 10.08 28.30
C GLY A 3 28.43 11.16 28.22
N THR A 4 28.84 12.41 28.38
CA THR A 4 28.00 13.60 28.19
C THR A 4 27.88 13.91 26.70
N SER A 5 26.67 14.16 26.20
CA SER A 5 26.43 14.58 24.82
C SER A 5 26.53 16.10 24.67
N ARG A 6 27.35 16.56 23.74
CA ARG A 6 27.46 17.98 23.38
C ARG A 6 27.22 18.14 21.89
N ASP A 7 26.38 19.08 21.49
CA ASP A 7 26.25 19.48 20.09
C ASP A 7 27.51 20.23 19.66
N VAL A 8 28.21 19.66 18.68
CA VAL A 8 29.40 20.21 18.03
C VAL A 8 29.20 20.24 16.51
N THR A 9 27.95 20.15 16.03
CA THR A 9 27.65 20.03 14.59
C THR A 9 28.26 21.17 13.77
N GLY A 10 28.26 22.40 14.31
CA GLY A 10 28.87 23.56 13.66
C GLY A 10 30.41 23.60 13.71
N ASP A 11 31.02 22.79 14.57
CA ASP A 11 32.47 22.75 14.77
C ASP A 11 33.14 21.64 13.93
N VAL A 12 32.37 20.74 13.30
CA VAL A 12 32.92 19.61 12.54
C VAL A 12 33.64 20.09 11.28
N HIS A 13 34.92 19.73 11.14
CA HIS A 13 35.68 20.05 9.93
C HIS A 13 35.06 19.40 8.68
N PRO A 14 34.89 20.10 7.55
CA PRO A 14 34.26 19.56 6.36
C PRO A 14 34.90 18.26 5.83
N ASP A 15 36.23 18.15 5.86
CA ASP A 15 36.93 16.93 5.44
C ASP A 15 36.66 15.72 6.33
N LEU A 16 36.44 15.97 7.63
CA LEU A 16 36.07 14.93 8.58
C LEU A 16 34.63 14.47 8.32
N ALA A 17 33.69 15.41 8.15
CA ALA A 17 32.32 15.10 7.76
C ALA A 17 32.27 14.28 6.45
N ALA A 18 33.05 14.69 5.43
CA ALA A 18 33.15 13.97 4.17
C ALA A 18 33.75 12.56 4.34
N LEU A 19 34.74 12.37 5.24
CA LEU A 19 35.27 11.06 5.57
C LEU A 19 34.20 10.15 6.18
N CYS A 20 33.39 10.68 7.11
CA CYS A 20 32.29 9.97 7.74
C CYS A 20 31.23 9.53 6.71
N VAL A 21 30.82 10.44 5.81
CA VAL A 21 29.89 10.11 4.71
C VAL A 21 30.45 9.01 3.81
N ARG A 22 31.75 9.06 3.45
CA ARG A 22 32.38 7.99 2.68
C ARG A 22 32.41 6.66 3.42
N ALA A 23 32.62 6.67 4.74
CA ALA A 23 32.62 5.45 5.54
C ALA A 23 31.24 4.79 5.58
N ALA A 24 30.17 5.58 5.74
CA ALA A 24 28.79 5.10 5.65
C ALA A 24 28.49 4.46 4.28
N ALA A 25 28.89 5.14 3.20
CA ALA A 25 28.72 4.64 1.85
C ALA A 25 29.51 3.34 1.58
N ALA A 26 30.72 3.21 2.14
CA ALA A 26 31.54 2.01 1.99
C ALA A 26 30.92 0.76 2.63
N VAL A 27 30.03 0.92 3.61
CA VAL A 27 29.27 -0.18 4.23
C VAL A 27 27.83 -0.30 3.71
N GLY A 28 27.45 0.51 2.71
CA GLY A 28 26.13 0.47 2.07
C GLY A 28 24.99 0.94 2.97
N MET A 29 25.24 1.88 3.89
CA MET A 29 24.21 2.44 4.77
C MET A 29 23.83 3.86 4.34
N ASP A 30 22.53 4.09 4.12
CA ASP A 30 21.97 5.42 3.85
C ASP A 30 21.90 6.29 5.10
N VAL A 31 21.67 5.66 6.27
CA VAL A 31 21.63 6.30 7.58
C VAL A 31 22.36 5.42 8.59
N CYS A 32 23.36 5.97 9.27
CA CYS A 32 24.08 5.30 10.35
C CYS A 32 24.68 6.29 11.35
N GLY A 33 24.96 5.83 12.56
CA GLY A 33 25.83 6.53 13.51
C GLY A 33 27.28 6.14 13.27
N ILE A 34 28.21 7.08 13.43
CA ILE A 34 29.65 6.79 13.32
C ILE A 34 30.33 7.22 14.60
N ASP A 35 30.90 6.26 15.30
CA ASP A 35 31.65 6.50 16.52
C ASP A 35 33.12 6.68 16.16
N LEU A 36 33.67 7.84 16.50
CA LEU A 36 35.01 8.25 16.08
C LEU A 36 35.88 8.55 17.30
N ARG A 37 37.14 8.19 17.20
CA ARG A 37 38.20 8.69 18.08
C ARG A 37 39.09 9.63 17.28
N LEU A 38 39.28 10.84 17.79
CA LEU A 38 40.09 11.88 17.16
C LEU A 38 40.59 12.89 18.22
N PRO A 39 41.71 13.59 17.96
CA PRO A 39 42.25 14.58 18.89
C PRO A 39 41.45 15.90 18.88
N ASP A 40 40.94 16.31 17.72
CA ASP A 40 40.16 17.54 17.52
C ASP A 40 39.18 17.36 16.36
N ILE A 41 37.91 17.71 16.58
CA ILE A 41 36.82 17.58 15.60
C ILE A 41 36.78 18.74 14.59
N GLY A 42 37.36 19.89 14.95
CA GLY A 42 37.46 21.07 14.10
C GLY A 42 38.66 21.06 13.15
N SER A 43 39.49 20.04 13.21
CA SER A 43 40.66 19.85 12.36
C SER A 43 40.41 18.78 11.28
N PRO A 44 41.12 18.83 10.13
CA PRO A 44 41.05 17.77 9.13
C PRO A 44 41.54 16.42 9.71
N PRO A 45 41.14 15.28 9.11
CA PRO A 45 41.58 13.95 9.56
C PRO A 45 43.11 13.86 9.64
N PRO A 46 43.68 13.44 10.80
CA PRO A 46 45.13 13.33 10.96
C PRO A 46 45.76 12.36 9.95
N ALA A 47 46.89 12.73 9.36
CA ALA A 47 47.64 11.86 8.44
C ALA A 47 48.42 10.75 9.17
N GLU A 48 48.74 10.95 10.45
CA GLU A 48 49.48 9.98 11.26
C GLU A 48 48.61 8.75 11.57
N ARG A 49 49.15 7.56 11.31
CA ARG A 49 48.45 6.30 11.62
C ARG A 49 48.21 6.16 13.12
N GLY A 50 46.96 5.86 13.49
CA GLY A 50 46.55 5.65 14.88
C GLY A 50 46.19 6.93 15.65
N ALA A 51 46.40 8.11 15.06
CA ALA A 51 45.98 9.38 15.67
C ALA A 51 44.46 9.59 15.63
N ALA A 52 43.76 9.01 14.65
CA ALA A 52 42.30 8.96 14.59
C ALA A 52 41.80 7.60 14.07
N GLY A 53 40.53 7.28 14.31
CA GLY A 53 39.91 6.08 13.79
C GLY A 53 38.41 6.03 13.99
N ILE A 54 37.71 5.38 13.06
CA ILE A 54 36.33 4.94 13.24
C ILE A 54 36.35 3.71 14.15
N LEU A 55 35.61 3.76 15.24
CA LEU A 55 35.46 2.68 16.20
C LEU A 55 34.28 1.78 15.83
N GLU A 56 33.16 2.38 15.43
CA GLU A 56 31.92 1.68 15.12
C GLU A 56 31.12 2.42 14.04
N VAL A 57 30.37 1.66 13.24
CA VAL A 57 29.34 2.17 12.33
C VAL A 57 28.01 1.48 12.68
N ASN A 58 27.09 2.26 13.22
CA ASN A 58 25.85 1.79 13.84
C ASN A 58 24.65 1.95 12.91
N ALA A 59 24.05 0.83 12.50
CA ALA A 59 22.87 0.82 11.61
C ALA A 59 21.58 1.37 12.26
N ALA A 60 21.53 1.44 13.59
CA ALA A 60 20.40 1.95 14.36
C ALA A 60 20.89 3.01 15.36
N PRO A 61 21.27 4.21 14.89
CA PRO A 61 21.83 5.23 15.76
C PRO A 61 20.78 5.75 16.76
N GLY A 62 21.24 6.03 17.99
CA GLY A 62 20.41 6.70 18.98
C GLY A 62 20.23 8.18 18.64
N LEU A 63 19.00 8.60 18.33
CA LEU A 63 18.74 10.01 17.95
C LEU A 63 18.67 10.98 19.13
N ARG A 64 18.46 10.47 20.36
CA ARG A 64 18.23 11.30 21.57
C ARG A 64 19.36 12.30 21.82
N MET A 65 20.61 11.90 21.64
CA MET A 65 21.77 12.75 21.89
C MET A 65 21.87 13.94 20.94
N HIS A 66 21.22 13.86 19.77
CA HIS A 66 21.15 14.94 18.79
C HIS A 66 19.92 15.82 19.04
N LEU A 67 18.76 15.23 19.33
CA LEU A 67 17.51 15.95 19.56
C LEU A 67 17.53 16.75 20.88
N ALA A 68 18.14 16.19 21.92
CA ALA A 68 18.23 16.78 23.25
C ALA A 68 19.61 16.51 23.87
N PRO A 69 20.67 17.19 23.38
CA PRO A 69 22.01 17.05 23.95
C PRO A 69 22.07 17.58 25.38
N HIS A 70 23.07 17.15 26.15
CA HIS A 70 23.33 17.71 27.48
C HIS A 70 23.84 19.15 27.41
N GLU A 71 24.66 19.47 26.40
CA GLU A 71 25.18 20.81 26.13
C GLU A 71 24.98 21.17 24.64
N GLY A 72 24.64 22.42 24.33
CA GLY A 72 24.45 22.92 22.96
C GLY A 72 23.00 22.84 22.47
N ALA A 73 22.81 23.03 21.16
CA ALA A 73 21.49 23.10 20.53
C ALA A 73 21.03 21.71 20.04
N GLY A 74 19.74 21.42 20.21
CA GLY A 74 19.12 20.25 19.59
C GLY A 74 19.13 20.35 18.06
N ARG A 75 19.33 19.22 17.39
CA ARG A 75 19.30 19.06 15.93
C ARG A 75 18.17 18.13 15.55
N ASP A 76 17.31 18.56 14.62
CA ASP A 76 16.22 17.74 14.11
C ASP A 76 16.69 16.71 13.07
N VAL A 77 17.61 15.85 13.50
CA VAL A 77 18.13 14.75 12.68
C VAL A 77 17.04 13.73 12.35
N ALA A 78 15.95 13.69 13.12
CA ALA A 78 14.81 12.82 12.86
C ALA A 78 14.04 13.32 11.62
N GLY A 79 13.78 14.63 11.53
CA GLY A 79 13.25 15.28 10.34
C GLY A 79 14.13 15.03 9.12
N ASP A 80 15.44 15.27 9.22
CA ASP A 80 16.38 15.06 8.10
C ASP A 80 16.39 13.60 7.61
N VAL A 81 16.34 12.62 8.52
CA VAL A 81 16.27 11.19 8.18
C VAL A 81 14.93 10.85 7.51
N LEU A 82 13.82 11.42 7.98
CA LEU A 82 12.51 11.22 7.36
C LEU A 82 12.44 11.86 5.97
N ASP A 83 12.99 13.04 5.78
CA ASP A 83 13.04 13.72 4.47
C ASP A 83 13.92 12.95 3.47
N LEU A 84 15.00 12.32 3.95
CA LEU A 84 15.84 11.44 3.13
C LEU A 84 15.12 10.15 2.73
N MET A 85 14.45 9.48 3.67
CA MET A 85 13.75 8.21 3.42
C MET A 85 12.42 8.40 2.68
N TYR A 86 11.74 9.52 2.88
CA TYR A 86 10.43 9.83 2.33
C TYR A 86 10.40 11.23 1.71
N PRO A 87 11.13 11.47 0.60
CA PRO A 87 11.19 12.78 -0.01
C PRO A 87 9.79 13.27 -0.41
N ALA A 88 9.50 14.54 -0.10
CA ALA A 88 8.21 15.14 -0.36
C ALA A 88 7.77 14.96 -1.83
N GLY A 89 6.55 14.46 -2.03
CA GLY A 89 6.01 14.20 -3.37
C GLY A 89 6.41 12.86 -3.99
N THR A 90 7.26 12.06 -3.33
CA THR A 90 7.60 10.71 -3.78
C THR A 90 6.60 9.69 -3.20
N PRO A 91 6.10 8.73 -4.00
CA PRO A 91 5.30 7.63 -3.47
C PRO A 91 6.11 6.82 -2.44
N SER A 92 5.71 6.88 -1.18
CA SER A 92 6.35 6.20 -0.04
C SER A 92 5.66 4.89 0.36
N ARG A 93 4.68 4.46 -0.43
CA ARG A 93 3.91 3.23 -0.20
C ARG A 93 3.75 2.47 -1.49
N ILE A 94 3.60 1.16 -1.38
CA ILE A 94 3.21 0.30 -2.49
C ILE A 94 1.73 0.52 -2.86
N PRO A 95 1.34 0.33 -4.14
CA PRO A 95 -0.05 0.36 -4.54
C PRO A 95 -0.84 -0.77 -3.88
N ILE A 96 -2.05 -0.46 -3.43
CA ILE A 96 -2.97 -1.40 -2.77
C ILE A 96 -4.26 -1.54 -3.58
N VAL A 97 -4.57 -2.77 -3.97
CA VAL A 97 -5.88 -3.18 -4.49
C VAL A 97 -6.60 -3.96 -3.39
N SER A 98 -7.75 -3.46 -2.92
CA SER A 98 -8.57 -4.17 -1.93
C SER A 98 -9.86 -4.66 -2.56
N VAL A 99 -10.15 -5.94 -2.34
CA VAL A 99 -11.29 -6.62 -2.95
C VAL A 99 -12.21 -7.14 -1.85
N THR A 100 -13.47 -6.73 -1.91
CA THR A 100 -14.53 -7.27 -1.08
C THR A 100 -15.76 -7.65 -1.89
N GLY A 101 -16.71 -8.27 -1.21
CA GLY A 101 -17.96 -8.76 -1.77
C GLY A 101 -18.42 -10.02 -1.07
N THR A 102 -19.59 -10.53 -1.42
CA THR A 102 -20.06 -11.82 -0.89
C THR A 102 -19.32 -12.95 -1.60
N ASN A 103 -19.34 -12.96 -2.93
CA ASN A 103 -18.73 -14.00 -3.76
C ASN A 103 -17.68 -13.46 -4.74
N GLY A 104 -16.77 -14.32 -5.16
CA GLY A 104 -15.78 -14.00 -6.21
C GLY A 104 -14.55 -13.21 -5.74
N LYS A 105 -14.39 -12.96 -4.44
CA LYS A 105 -13.24 -12.26 -3.87
C LYS A 105 -11.92 -12.98 -4.17
N THR A 106 -11.80 -14.24 -3.75
CA THR A 106 -10.58 -15.06 -3.91
C THR A 106 -10.16 -15.20 -5.37
N THR A 107 -11.11 -15.45 -6.27
CA THR A 107 -10.83 -15.50 -7.72
C THR A 107 -10.34 -14.15 -8.24
N THR A 108 -10.98 -13.06 -7.85
CA THR A 108 -10.62 -11.71 -8.29
C THR A 108 -9.23 -11.31 -7.80
N VAL A 109 -8.88 -11.55 -6.52
CA VAL A 109 -7.53 -11.22 -6.01
C VAL A 109 -6.45 -12.04 -6.71
N ARG A 110 -6.71 -13.33 -6.99
CA ARG A 110 -5.78 -14.20 -7.72
C ARG A 110 -5.50 -13.69 -9.13
N MET A 111 -6.56 -13.31 -9.85
CA MET A 111 -6.44 -12.77 -11.19
C MET A 111 -5.66 -11.45 -11.21
N ILE A 112 -5.97 -10.53 -10.28
CA ILE A 112 -5.27 -9.24 -10.18
C ILE A 112 -3.81 -9.42 -9.82
N ALA A 113 -3.51 -10.26 -8.82
CA ALA A 113 -2.14 -10.57 -8.42
C ALA A 113 -1.35 -11.17 -9.59
N HIS A 114 -1.93 -12.15 -10.29
CA HIS A 114 -1.29 -12.77 -11.44
C HIS A 114 -1.01 -11.76 -12.58
N MET A 115 -1.95 -10.87 -12.89
CA MET A 115 -1.74 -9.82 -13.90
C MET A 115 -0.60 -8.85 -13.51
N LEU A 116 -0.48 -8.50 -12.23
CA LEU A 116 0.61 -7.66 -11.74
C LEU A 116 1.96 -8.40 -11.76
N GLU A 117 1.96 -9.70 -11.50
CA GLU A 117 3.17 -10.54 -11.61
C GLU A 117 3.64 -10.68 -13.06
N LEU A 118 2.71 -10.76 -14.02
CA LEU A 118 3.03 -10.72 -15.46
C LEU A 118 3.65 -9.37 -15.88
N ASP A 119 3.32 -8.28 -15.19
CA ASP A 119 3.96 -6.95 -15.32
C ASP A 119 5.34 -6.88 -14.62
N GLY A 120 5.81 -7.99 -14.04
CA GLY A 120 7.12 -8.10 -13.39
C GLY A 120 7.15 -7.63 -11.94
N ARG A 121 5.99 -7.30 -11.33
CA ARG A 121 5.92 -6.85 -9.94
C ARG A 121 5.94 -8.03 -8.98
N ARG A 122 6.66 -7.91 -7.87
CA ARG A 122 6.51 -8.83 -6.74
C ARG A 122 5.26 -8.47 -5.95
N THR A 123 4.19 -9.25 -6.12
CA THR A 123 2.94 -8.99 -5.40
C THR A 123 2.95 -9.60 -4.00
N GLY A 124 2.21 -8.97 -3.09
CA GLY A 124 1.77 -9.57 -1.84
C GLY A 124 0.26 -9.73 -1.89
N MET A 125 -0.23 -10.96 -1.80
CA MET A 125 -1.66 -11.28 -1.96
C MET A 125 -2.20 -11.93 -0.69
N THR A 126 -3.34 -11.46 -0.22
CA THR A 126 -4.12 -12.15 0.81
C THR A 126 -5.36 -12.81 0.22
N SER A 127 -5.70 -13.99 0.72
CA SER A 127 -6.88 -14.75 0.32
C SER A 127 -7.41 -15.60 1.47
N THR A 128 -8.56 -16.24 1.29
CA THR A 128 -9.08 -17.25 2.24
C THR A 128 -8.16 -18.46 2.43
N GLU A 129 -7.19 -18.67 1.54
CA GLU A 129 -6.25 -19.80 1.61
C GLU A 129 -4.88 -19.43 2.22
N GLY A 130 -4.57 -18.14 2.36
CA GLY A 130 -3.31 -17.70 2.96
C GLY A 130 -2.72 -16.44 2.35
N VAL A 131 -1.53 -16.10 2.85
CA VAL A 131 -0.71 -14.99 2.38
C VAL A 131 0.33 -15.52 1.40
N HIS A 132 0.39 -14.89 0.23
CA HIS A 132 1.35 -15.19 -0.81
C HIS A 132 2.23 -13.97 -1.09
N VAL A 133 3.53 -14.18 -1.30
CA VAL A 133 4.49 -13.15 -1.72
C VAL A 133 5.27 -13.66 -2.92
N GLY A 134 5.17 -12.95 -4.05
CA GLY A 134 5.78 -13.34 -5.33
C GLY A 134 5.40 -14.77 -5.75
N GLY A 135 4.10 -15.08 -5.76
CA GLY A 135 3.57 -16.41 -6.07
C GLY A 135 3.82 -17.51 -5.03
N ARG A 136 4.55 -17.27 -3.94
CA ARG A 136 4.85 -18.29 -2.92
C ARG A 136 3.97 -18.12 -1.70
N LEU A 137 3.34 -19.21 -1.24
CA LEU A 137 2.65 -19.24 0.05
C LEU A 137 3.66 -19.05 1.20
N VAL A 138 3.51 -17.97 1.96
CA VAL A 138 4.38 -17.64 3.10
C VAL A 138 3.68 -17.83 4.45
N HIS A 139 2.35 -17.82 4.46
CA HIS A 139 1.55 -18.07 5.66
C HIS A 139 0.22 -18.75 5.31
N LEU A 140 -0.02 -19.93 5.89
CA LEU A 140 -1.25 -20.71 5.68
C LEU A 140 -2.28 -20.38 6.76
N SER A 141 -3.32 -19.63 6.40
CA SER A 141 -4.46 -19.29 7.27
C SER A 141 -5.60 -18.69 6.44
N ASP A 142 -6.80 -18.52 7.02
CA ASP A 142 -7.76 -17.57 6.46
C ASP A 142 -7.19 -16.16 6.61
N ALA A 143 -6.64 -15.66 5.51
CA ALA A 143 -5.91 -14.40 5.46
C ALA A 143 -6.76 -13.24 4.94
N SER A 144 -8.09 -13.35 4.98
CA SER A 144 -9.02 -12.31 4.50
C SER A 144 -9.21 -11.11 5.44
N GLY A 145 -8.30 -10.90 6.40
CA GLY A 145 -8.41 -9.92 7.48
C GLY A 145 -7.18 -9.04 7.68
N PRO A 146 -7.28 -8.04 8.57
CA PRO A 146 -6.31 -6.95 8.68
C PRO A 146 -4.89 -7.38 9.07
N ARG A 147 -4.74 -8.40 9.92
CA ARG A 147 -3.42 -8.92 10.31
C ARG A 147 -2.62 -9.44 9.11
N SER A 148 -3.30 -10.04 8.14
CA SER A 148 -2.66 -10.54 6.92
C SER A 148 -2.36 -9.41 5.94
N ALA A 149 -3.19 -8.37 5.89
CA ALA A 149 -2.88 -7.14 5.17
C ALA A 149 -1.61 -6.48 5.74
N GLU A 150 -1.52 -6.32 7.07
CA GLU A 150 -0.33 -5.79 7.75
C GLU A 150 0.92 -6.63 7.48
N MET A 151 0.79 -7.96 7.43
CA MET A 151 1.89 -8.87 7.08
C MET A 151 2.42 -8.59 5.66
N VAL A 152 1.52 -8.42 4.69
CA VAL A 152 1.90 -8.07 3.31
C VAL A 152 2.54 -6.69 3.25
N LEU A 153 1.94 -5.69 3.89
CA LEU A 153 2.40 -4.30 3.85
C LEU A 153 3.71 -4.08 4.62
N GLY A 154 4.02 -4.95 5.57
CA GLY A 154 5.29 -4.95 6.31
C GLY A 154 6.44 -5.64 5.57
N ASP A 155 6.16 -6.41 4.52
CA ASP A 155 7.18 -7.10 3.74
C ASP A 155 7.80 -6.14 2.70
N ARG A 156 9.05 -5.73 2.97
CA ARG A 156 9.81 -4.78 2.13
C ARG A 156 10.09 -5.29 0.71
N SER A 157 9.89 -6.58 0.44
CA SER A 157 10.10 -7.17 -0.88
C SER A 157 8.89 -7.01 -1.80
N VAL A 158 7.71 -6.69 -1.25
CA VAL A 158 6.47 -6.51 -1.98
C VAL A 158 6.46 -5.15 -2.69
N GLU A 159 5.99 -5.13 -3.92
CA GLU A 159 5.93 -3.95 -4.79
C GLU A 159 4.48 -3.55 -5.16
N ALA A 160 3.51 -4.44 -4.87
CA ALA A 160 2.07 -4.19 -5.00
C ALA A 160 1.29 -5.16 -4.11
N ALA A 161 0.26 -4.66 -3.41
CA ALA A 161 -0.58 -5.48 -2.54
C ALA A 161 -1.96 -5.73 -3.16
N VAL A 162 -2.43 -6.98 -3.11
CA VAL A 162 -3.77 -7.39 -3.55
C VAL A 162 -4.47 -8.09 -2.38
N LEU A 163 -5.36 -7.38 -1.73
CA LEU A 163 -5.89 -7.75 -0.42
C LEU A 163 -7.33 -8.22 -0.53
N GLU A 164 -7.57 -9.50 -0.24
CA GLU A 164 -8.92 -10.00 0.03
C GLU A 164 -9.38 -9.47 1.39
N THR A 165 -10.50 -8.76 1.41
CA THR A 165 -11.05 -8.14 2.62
C THR A 165 -12.44 -8.66 2.89
N ALA A 166 -12.56 -9.56 3.87
CA ALA A 166 -13.82 -10.13 4.29
C ALA A 166 -14.49 -9.31 5.40
N ARG A 167 -15.82 -9.38 5.43
CA ARG A 167 -16.69 -8.74 6.45
C ARG A 167 -16.19 -9.00 7.87
N GLY A 168 -15.90 -10.26 8.22
CA GLY A 168 -15.47 -10.64 9.57
C GLY A 168 -14.13 -10.00 9.98
N GLY A 169 -13.23 -9.75 9.04
CA GLY A 169 -11.99 -9.01 9.28
C GLY A 169 -12.27 -7.53 9.58
N ILE A 170 -13.11 -6.91 8.76
CA ILE A 170 -13.53 -5.51 8.88
C ILE A 170 -14.18 -5.25 10.23
N VAL A 171 -15.19 -6.05 10.61
CA VAL A 171 -15.93 -5.86 11.86
C VAL A 171 -15.02 -5.98 13.08
N ARG A 172 -14.07 -6.92 13.08
CA ARG A 172 -13.25 -7.20 14.27
C ARG A 172 -12.11 -6.21 14.46
N ARG A 173 -11.49 -5.73 13.38
CA ARG A 173 -10.21 -5.00 13.45
C ARG A 173 -10.02 -3.97 12.32
N GLY A 174 -11.02 -3.72 11.48
CA GLY A 174 -10.92 -2.82 10.34
C GLY A 174 -10.18 -3.43 9.15
N LEU A 175 -9.64 -2.56 8.28
CA LEU A 175 -9.09 -2.94 6.97
C LEU A 175 -7.64 -3.46 7.02
N GLY A 176 -6.86 -3.06 8.02
CA GLY A 176 -5.42 -3.38 8.09
C GLY A 176 -4.55 -2.53 7.16
N TYR A 177 -5.14 -1.46 6.62
CA TYR A 177 -4.49 -0.42 5.84
C TYR A 177 -5.27 0.89 6.01
N GLU A 178 -4.62 2.03 5.79
CA GLU A 178 -5.30 3.32 5.87
C GLU A 178 -6.10 3.62 4.60
N ARG A 179 -5.48 3.52 3.42
CA ARG A 179 -6.12 3.83 2.15
C ARG A 179 -5.75 2.85 1.04
N ALA A 180 -6.69 2.46 0.19
CA ALA A 180 -6.40 1.72 -1.05
C ALA A 180 -6.21 2.66 -2.25
N ASP A 181 -5.50 2.20 -3.29
CA ASP A 181 -5.45 2.87 -4.60
C ASP A 181 -6.63 2.43 -5.47
N VAL A 182 -7.04 1.18 -5.34
CA VAL A 182 -8.18 0.59 -6.03
C VAL A 182 -9.03 -0.20 -5.03
N ALA A 183 -10.33 0.11 -4.98
CA ALA A 183 -11.33 -0.68 -4.29
C ALA A 183 -12.18 -1.45 -5.30
N VAL A 184 -12.41 -2.74 -5.06
CA VAL A 184 -13.28 -3.59 -5.88
C VAL A 184 -14.37 -4.18 -5.00
N VAL A 185 -15.63 -3.96 -5.39
CA VAL A 185 -16.80 -4.55 -4.70
C VAL A 185 -17.54 -5.43 -5.70
N THR A 186 -17.38 -6.75 -5.56
CA THR A 186 -17.89 -7.71 -6.55
C THR A 186 -19.41 -7.85 -6.54
N ASN A 187 -20.01 -7.97 -5.36
CA ASN A 187 -21.45 -8.07 -5.11
C ASN A 187 -21.73 -7.99 -3.61
N VAL A 188 -22.94 -7.60 -3.23
CA VAL A 188 -23.41 -7.65 -1.84
C VAL A 188 -24.75 -8.37 -1.79
N THR A 189 -24.71 -9.65 -1.47
CA THR A 189 -25.90 -10.51 -1.33
C THR A 189 -26.13 -10.90 0.12
N ARG A 190 -27.37 -11.31 0.46
CA ARG A 190 -27.79 -11.79 1.79
C ARG A 190 -27.16 -13.15 2.14
N ASP A 191 -25.88 -13.13 2.46
CA ASP A 191 -25.15 -14.28 2.99
C ASP A 191 -24.53 -13.91 4.33
N HIS A 192 -24.33 -14.89 5.20
CA HIS A 192 -23.78 -14.70 6.55
C HIS A 192 -24.56 -13.74 7.48
N LEU A 193 -25.87 -13.59 7.27
CA LEU A 193 -26.76 -12.87 8.22
C LEU A 193 -26.79 -13.61 9.57
N GLY A 194 -26.84 -12.85 10.67
CA GLY A 194 -26.84 -13.35 12.05
C GLY A 194 -25.45 -13.65 12.64
N MET A 195 -24.37 -13.27 11.95
CA MET A 195 -22.99 -13.39 12.46
C MET A 195 -22.42 -12.02 12.78
N ASP A 196 -21.60 -11.89 13.83
CA ASP A 196 -20.89 -10.65 14.23
C ASP A 196 -21.79 -9.38 14.10
N ASP A 197 -22.99 -9.40 14.71
CA ASP A 197 -23.99 -8.32 14.72
C ASP A 197 -24.47 -7.82 13.34
N THR A 198 -24.33 -8.63 12.29
CA THR A 198 -24.81 -8.31 10.95
C THR A 198 -26.20 -8.94 10.73
N GLU A 199 -27.27 -8.17 10.84
CA GLU A 199 -28.64 -8.71 10.81
C GLU A 199 -29.37 -8.43 9.49
N SER A 200 -28.89 -7.45 8.71
CA SER A 200 -29.53 -7.00 7.49
C SER A 200 -28.59 -6.93 6.29
N LEU A 201 -29.18 -6.78 5.10
CA LEU A 201 -28.41 -6.47 3.88
C LEU A 201 -27.74 -5.09 3.97
N ASP A 202 -28.38 -4.15 4.66
CA ASP A 202 -27.85 -2.80 4.84
C ASP A 202 -26.61 -2.82 5.72
N ASP A 203 -26.58 -3.66 6.77
CA ASP A 203 -25.37 -3.85 7.60
C ASP A 203 -24.22 -4.44 6.77
N LEU A 204 -24.51 -5.42 5.92
CA LEU A 204 -23.52 -6.00 5.01
C LEU A 204 -22.97 -4.95 4.03
N LEU A 205 -23.86 -4.09 3.53
CA LEU A 205 -23.51 -3.00 2.64
C LEU A 205 -22.63 -1.97 3.35
N ASP A 206 -22.99 -1.54 4.55
CA ASP A 206 -22.23 -0.58 5.34
C ASP A 206 -20.83 -1.09 5.71
N ILE A 207 -20.73 -2.37 6.10
CA ILE A 207 -19.42 -2.99 6.38
C ILE A 207 -18.55 -3.02 5.12
N LYS A 208 -19.10 -3.41 3.96
CA LYS A 208 -18.35 -3.50 2.70
C LYS A 208 -18.05 -2.13 2.10
N ALA A 209 -18.90 -1.14 2.35
CA ALA A 209 -18.72 0.24 1.91
C ALA A 209 -17.38 0.81 2.39
N LEU A 210 -16.90 0.40 3.57
CA LEU A 210 -15.62 0.84 4.11
C LEU A 210 -14.46 0.66 3.12
N VAL A 211 -14.45 -0.41 2.32
CA VAL A 211 -13.43 -0.62 1.28
C VAL A 211 -13.47 0.46 0.19
N ALA A 212 -14.67 0.89 -0.22
CA ALA A 212 -14.84 1.96 -1.20
C ALA A 212 -14.66 3.36 -0.59
N GLU A 213 -14.96 3.54 0.70
CA GLU A 213 -14.84 4.80 1.42
C GLU A 213 -13.38 5.13 1.78
N GLU A 214 -12.56 4.11 2.01
CA GLU A 214 -11.16 4.23 2.40
C GLU A 214 -10.20 4.06 1.21
N ILE A 215 -10.52 4.68 0.09
CA ILE A 215 -9.56 4.90 -1.02
C ILE A 215 -8.84 6.23 -0.85
N ARG A 216 -7.66 6.35 -1.46
CA ARG A 216 -6.98 7.64 -1.59
C ARG A 216 -7.82 8.61 -2.43
N ARG A 217 -7.57 9.90 -2.27
CA ARG A 217 -8.20 10.92 -3.13
C ARG A 217 -7.80 10.69 -4.59
N GLY A 218 -8.76 10.69 -5.51
CA GLY A 218 -8.51 10.34 -6.92
C GLY A 218 -8.24 8.85 -7.15
N GLY A 219 -8.47 7.99 -6.16
CA GLY A 219 -8.37 6.53 -6.29
C GLY A 219 -9.50 5.94 -7.14
N HIS A 220 -9.44 4.64 -7.37
CA HIS A 220 -10.37 3.93 -8.25
C HIS A 220 -11.38 3.14 -7.43
N VAL A 221 -12.65 3.17 -7.81
CA VAL A 221 -13.68 2.29 -7.25
C VAL A 221 -14.32 1.51 -8.39
N VAL A 222 -14.27 0.18 -8.29
CA VAL A 222 -14.77 -0.77 -9.28
C VAL A 222 -15.99 -1.47 -8.70
N LEU A 223 -17.15 -1.23 -9.31
CA LEU A 223 -18.45 -1.69 -8.82
C LEU A 223 -19.17 -2.53 -9.86
N ASN A 224 -20.01 -3.44 -9.39
CA ASN A 224 -20.84 -4.27 -10.24
C ASN A 224 -22.13 -3.52 -10.62
N ALA A 225 -22.37 -3.30 -11.90
CA ALA A 225 -23.55 -2.59 -12.39
C ALA A 225 -24.84 -3.43 -12.34
N GLU A 226 -24.73 -4.74 -12.16
CA GLU A 226 -25.88 -5.66 -12.05
C GLU A 226 -26.25 -5.96 -10.60
N ASP A 227 -25.46 -5.50 -9.63
CA ASP A 227 -25.72 -5.64 -8.20
C ASP A 227 -26.07 -4.26 -7.63
N GLU A 228 -27.36 -4.00 -7.43
CA GLU A 228 -27.86 -2.71 -6.94
C GLU A 228 -27.16 -2.24 -5.65
N PRO A 229 -26.95 -3.08 -4.63
CA PRO A 229 -26.22 -2.66 -3.43
C PRO A 229 -24.78 -2.22 -3.73
N SER A 230 -24.00 -3.01 -4.47
CA SER A 230 -22.64 -2.62 -4.90
C SER A 230 -22.66 -1.32 -5.70
N ALA A 231 -23.57 -1.19 -6.67
CA ALA A 231 -23.69 0.00 -7.49
C ALA A 231 -24.04 1.26 -6.68
N SER A 232 -24.90 1.13 -5.66
CA SER A 232 -25.30 2.25 -4.80
C SER A 232 -24.12 2.88 -4.03
N LEU A 233 -23.00 2.15 -3.86
CA LEU A 233 -21.80 2.68 -3.20
C LEU A 233 -21.23 3.91 -3.91
N ALA A 234 -21.41 4.05 -5.22
CA ALA A 234 -21.00 5.23 -5.99
C ALA A 234 -21.65 6.54 -5.49
N GLU A 235 -22.84 6.43 -4.90
CA GLU A 235 -23.64 7.57 -4.45
C GLU A 235 -23.35 7.94 -2.99
N ARG A 236 -22.64 7.10 -2.23
CA ARG A 236 -22.36 7.33 -0.82
C ARG A 236 -21.54 8.63 -0.64
N PRO A 237 -21.94 9.53 0.28
CA PRO A 237 -21.20 10.76 0.51
C PRO A 237 -19.72 10.55 0.86
N ALA A 238 -19.41 9.50 1.63
CA ALA A 238 -18.03 9.17 2.00
C ALA A 238 -17.18 8.76 0.81
N VAL A 239 -17.73 7.96 -0.11
CA VAL A 239 -17.07 7.59 -1.38
C VAL A 239 -16.87 8.84 -2.25
N ARG A 240 -17.92 9.65 -2.44
CA ARG A 240 -17.86 10.88 -3.26
C ARG A 240 -16.84 11.91 -2.77
N ARG A 241 -16.68 12.05 -1.45
CA ARG A 241 -15.66 12.94 -0.86
C ARG A 241 -14.22 12.57 -1.24
N ARG A 242 -13.97 11.34 -1.67
CA ARG A 242 -12.65 10.90 -2.18
C ARG A 242 -12.40 11.32 -3.62
N ASP A 243 -13.40 11.88 -4.33
CA ASP A 243 -13.31 12.23 -5.75
C ASP A 243 -12.81 11.04 -6.60
N PRO A 244 -13.51 9.89 -6.56
CA PRO A 244 -13.02 8.65 -7.16
C PRO A 244 -13.16 8.62 -8.68
N VAL A 245 -12.27 7.87 -9.33
CA VAL A 245 -12.50 7.42 -10.70
C VAL A 245 -13.36 6.17 -10.70
N LEU A 246 -14.68 6.35 -10.82
CA LEU A 246 -15.66 5.27 -10.84
C LEU A 246 -15.57 4.41 -12.11
N ARG A 247 -15.56 3.10 -11.92
CA ARG A 247 -15.65 2.08 -12.97
C ARG A 247 -16.76 1.10 -12.65
N PHE A 248 -17.60 0.84 -13.64
CA PHE A 248 -18.62 -0.18 -13.56
C PHE A 248 -18.25 -1.38 -14.41
N PHE A 249 -18.53 -2.59 -13.95
CA PHE A 249 -18.47 -3.80 -14.76
C PHE A 249 -19.83 -4.50 -14.83
N SER A 250 -20.06 -5.26 -15.89
CA SER A 250 -21.26 -6.07 -16.08
C SER A 250 -21.03 -7.26 -17.03
N LEU A 251 -21.83 -8.31 -16.93
CA LEU A 251 -21.95 -9.34 -17.96
C LEU A 251 -22.86 -8.90 -19.12
N SER A 252 -23.70 -7.88 -18.93
CA SER A 252 -24.63 -7.36 -19.92
C SER A 252 -24.26 -5.93 -20.36
N PRO A 253 -24.21 -5.64 -21.67
CA PRO A 253 -24.04 -4.26 -22.14
C PRO A 253 -25.22 -3.34 -21.77
N ASP A 254 -26.38 -3.92 -21.46
CA ASP A 254 -27.64 -3.20 -21.25
C ASP A 254 -27.97 -2.96 -19.77
N ALA A 255 -27.04 -3.27 -18.86
CA ALA A 255 -27.23 -3.03 -17.43
C ALA A 255 -27.55 -1.52 -17.17
N PRO A 256 -28.70 -1.18 -16.56
CA PRO A 256 -29.17 0.21 -16.48
C PRO A 256 -28.17 1.17 -15.83
N VAL A 257 -27.50 0.73 -14.76
CA VAL A 257 -26.46 1.50 -14.06
C VAL A 257 -25.27 1.78 -14.99
N LEU A 258 -24.80 0.77 -15.72
CA LEU A 258 -23.70 0.89 -16.66
C LEU A 258 -24.08 1.86 -17.80
N VAL A 259 -25.25 1.69 -18.40
CA VAL A 259 -25.74 2.55 -19.48
C VAL A 259 -25.83 4.01 -19.03
N ALA A 260 -26.38 4.27 -17.84
CA ALA A 260 -26.46 5.61 -17.27
C ALA A 260 -25.06 6.21 -17.03
N HIS A 261 -24.14 5.44 -16.46
CA HIS A 261 -22.75 5.86 -16.23
C HIS A 261 -22.02 6.20 -17.54
N LEU A 262 -22.17 5.37 -18.57
CA LEU A 262 -21.56 5.60 -19.88
C LEU A 262 -22.12 6.85 -20.56
N ARG A 263 -23.43 7.10 -20.47
CA ARG A 263 -24.06 8.34 -20.97
C ARG A 263 -23.51 9.59 -20.28
N GLY A 264 -23.11 9.47 -19.01
CA GLY A 264 -22.41 10.53 -18.27
C GLY A 264 -20.94 10.71 -18.64
N GLY A 265 -20.41 9.98 -19.63
CA GLY A 265 -19.00 10.00 -20.03
C GLY A 265 -18.08 9.14 -19.14
N GLY A 266 -18.68 8.34 -18.25
CA GLY A 266 -18.00 7.40 -17.38
C GLY A 266 -17.33 6.26 -18.14
N LEU A 267 -16.43 5.57 -17.44
CA LEU A 267 -15.72 4.40 -17.94
C LEU A 267 -16.36 3.12 -17.39
N GLY A 268 -16.63 2.14 -18.24
CA GLY A 268 -17.18 0.86 -17.83
C GLY A 268 -16.68 -0.30 -18.68
N TYR A 269 -16.93 -1.51 -18.19
CA TYR A 269 -16.48 -2.76 -18.79
C TYR A 269 -17.64 -3.74 -18.88
N TYR A 270 -17.77 -4.44 -19.98
CA TYR A 270 -18.80 -5.48 -20.10
C TYR A 270 -18.40 -6.63 -21.02
N LEU A 271 -19.09 -7.76 -20.88
CA LEU A 271 -18.98 -8.88 -21.80
C LEU A 271 -19.91 -8.68 -23.00
N ALA A 272 -19.38 -8.76 -24.21
CA ALA A 272 -20.18 -8.77 -25.44
C ALA A 272 -19.55 -9.68 -26.49
N ASP A 273 -20.36 -10.56 -27.07
CA ASP A 273 -19.94 -11.54 -28.08
C ASP A 273 -18.71 -12.39 -27.67
N GLY A 274 -18.58 -12.70 -26.37
CA GLY A 274 -17.44 -13.43 -25.83
C GLY A 274 -16.17 -12.59 -25.62
N TRP A 275 -16.25 -11.26 -25.77
CA TRP A 275 -15.13 -10.33 -25.55
C TRP A 275 -15.36 -9.45 -24.32
N LEU A 276 -14.31 -9.28 -23.51
CA LEU A 276 -14.23 -8.18 -22.55
C LEU A 276 -14.11 -6.88 -23.34
N THR A 277 -15.05 -5.96 -23.12
CA THR A 277 -15.17 -4.70 -23.86
C THR A 277 -15.07 -3.53 -22.88
N GLU A 278 -14.15 -2.60 -23.13
CA GLU A 278 -14.12 -1.30 -22.50
C GLU A 278 -15.07 -0.35 -23.22
N ALA A 279 -15.78 0.48 -22.45
CA ALA A 279 -16.67 1.50 -22.98
C ALA A 279 -16.48 2.84 -22.27
N ARG A 280 -16.50 3.93 -23.04
CA ARG A 280 -16.54 5.29 -22.53
C ARG A 280 -17.36 6.18 -23.46
N GLY A 281 -18.46 6.75 -22.97
CA GLY A 281 -19.42 7.44 -23.84
C GLY A 281 -19.94 6.50 -24.92
N ASP A 282 -19.72 6.82 -26.19
CA ASP A 282 -20.05 5.98 -27.35
C ASP A 282 -18.89 5.12 -27.84
N ARG A 283 -17.66 5.35 -27.35
CA ARG A 283 -16.49 4.57 -27.75
C ARG A 283 -16.55 3.18 -27.13
N ARG A 284 -16.28 2.16 -27.94
CA ARG A 284 -16.16 0.74 -27.53
C ARG A 284 -14.83 0.17 -28.01
N THR A 285 -14.12 -0.51 -27.13
CA THR A 285 -12.84 -1.14 -27.42
C THR A 285 -12.87 -2.59 -26.93
N ARG A 286 -12.72 -3.55 -27.83
CA ARG A 286 -12.52 -4.96 -27.44
C ARG A 286 -11.12 -5.12 -26.84
N ILE A 287 -11.03 -5.67 -25.64
CA ILE A 287 -9.78 -5.82 -24.88
C ILE A 287 -9.19 -7.21 -25.13
N LEU A 288 -9.94 -8.24 -24.76
CA LEU A 288 -9.48 -9.64 -24.77
C LEU A 288 -10.70 -10.58 -24.88
N PRO A 289 -10.59 -11.72 -25.57
CA PRO A 289 -11.60 -12.78 -25.48
C PRO A 289 -11.73 -13.28 -24.03
N ALA A 290 -12.96 -13.49 -23.56
CA ALA A 290 -13.21 -13.92 -22.18
C ALA A 290 -12.54 -15.28 -21.86
N GLY A 291 -12.44 -16.17 -22.86
CA GLY A 291 -11.75 -17.46 -22.73
C GLY A 291 -10.21 -17.39 -22.69
N GLU A 292 -9.63 -16.21 -22.90
CA GLU A 292 -8.17 -16.00 -22.79
C GLU A 292 -7.78 -15.32 -21.48
N VAL A 293 -8.75 -14.93 -20.66
CA VAL A 293 -8.50 -14.31 -19.35
C VAL A 293 -7.83 -15.34 -18.44
N ALA A 294 -6.68 -15.00 -17.84
CA ALA A 294 -6.01 -15.89 -16.90
C ALA A 294 -6.97 -16.34 -15.77
N GLY A 295 -7.16 -17.65 -15.61
CA GLY A 295 -8.13 -18.23 -14.68
C GLY A 295 -9.52 -18.54 -15.25
N SER A 296 -9.75 -18.38 -16.56
CA SER A 296 -11.02 -18.72 -17.22
C SER A 296 -11.28 -20.22 -17.37
N PHE A 297 -10.28 -21.08 -17.13
CA PHE A 297 -10.46 -22.51 -16.89
C PHE A 297 -9.48 -22.98 -15.81
N GLY A 298 -10.04 -23.23 -14.62
CA GLY A 298 -9.48 -24.08 -13.57
C GLY A 298 -10.53 -25.11 -13.22
#